data_AF-A0A853JUJ7-F1
#
_entry.id   AF-A0A853JUJ7-F1
#
_cell.length_a   1.000
_cell.length_b   1.000
_cell.length_c   1.000
_cell.angle_alpha   90.00
_cell.angle_beta   90.00
_cell.angle_gamma   90.00
#
_symmetry.space_group_name_H-M   'P 1'
#
loop_
_entity.id
_entity.type
_entity.pdbx_description
1 polymer ?
#
loop_
_entity_poly.entity_id
_entity_poly.type
_entity_poly.pdbx_seq_one_letter_code
_entity_poly.pdbx_strand_id
1 'polypeptide(L)'
;MSRKKLFIENFLAYGLINIMNKIVPLLMLPIVTRMLPNTSDFGRFDLFNMIINFGSSFAVLGVYDAIFREYFERDDLQYKMKVTSTGMQIVLLSSFVVMLILIIFNKAFSQIFLGDTNSTFIIVTAAIGVFLSANRNIISAPTRMQNRRTIYVVSGLSNSIAYYGLAILLVYIGLGYQGLIYGNLIASLGILLFFWILNKKEFHFKLYDKEIAKTLLKIGLPLLPVFIIYWAFNSTDKIMITHMLDVAQVGIYSIGARVASISQFIYQAFAGGWQYFAFTTMRDDDQVQLTSKIFEYLGIISFLAFIILIPFNQWIFNLLFTGDYTKGAEVFPYLFLSPLLLMLVQTAGNQFLVIKKSYWSPICLSVGVVVNIIMNFFMIRAYGIIGCSLSTLTGYAVSVLMVVIVTSKMKLLKLSNAFKIISILMVGVVLCLFFKLHLILCVLVCVCVLAIALGYWRDVKKVLVNLKRKK
;
A
#
# COMPACT_ATOMS: atom_id res chain seq x y z
N MET A 1 -1.26 24.92 -21.84
CA MET A 1 -1.48 23.46 -21.93
C MET A 1 -2.85 23.11 -21.38
N SER A 2 -3.63 22.22 -22.03
CA SER A 2 -4.94 21.79 -21.53
C SER A 2 -4.80 21.06 -20.18
N ARG A 3 -5.67 21.37 -19.19
CA ARG A 3 -5.73 20.71 -17.87
C ARG A 3 -5.67 19.18 -17.97
N LYS A 4 -6.27 18.60 -19.02
CA LYS A 4 -6.27 17.15 -19.30
C LYS A 4 -4.90 16.63 -19.76
N LYS A 5 -4.19 17.38 -20.60
CA LYS A 5 -2.87 16.98 -21.12
C LYS A 5 -1.83 16.96 -19.99
N LEU A 6 -1.83 17.99 -19.13
CA LEU A 6 -0.95 18.07 -17.96
C LEU A 6 -1.24 16.93 -16.95
N PHE A 7 -2.52 16.60 -16.74
CA PHE A 7 -2.90 15.49 -15.87
C PHE A 7 -2.41 14.15 -16.43
N ILE A 8 -2.57 13.89 -17.73
CA ILE A 8 -2.13 12.64 -18.37
C ILE A 8 -0.61 12.50 -18.40
N GLU A 9 0.13 13.59 -18.67
CA GLU A 9 1.59 13.58 -18.67
C GLU A 9 2.15 13.28 -17.27
N ASN A 10 1.59 13.90 -16.22
CA ASN A 10 1.97 13.61 -14.84
C ASN A 10 1.51 12.21 -14.41
N PHE A 11 0.31 11.78 -14.82
CA PHE A 11 -0.25 10.44 -14.58
C PHE A 11 0.67 9.35 -15.12
N LEU A 12 1.14 9.47 -16.36
CA LEU A 12 2.05 8.51 -16.97
C LEU A 12 3.44 8.61 -16.38
N ALA A 13 4.01 9.81 -16.21
CA ALA A 13 5.38 9.98 -15.76
C ALA A 13 5.60 9.48 -14.31
N TYR A 14 4.77 9.91 -13.36
CA TYR A 14 4.92 9.49 -11.96
C TYR A 14 4.35 8.09 -11.70
N GLY A 15 3.30 7.70 -12.42
CA GLY A 15 2.75 6.35 -12.37
C GLY A 15 3.77 5.30 -12.83
N LEU A 16 4.38 5.49 -14.01
CA LEU A 16 5.40 4.58 -14.54
C LEU A 16 6.60 4.46 -13.61
N ILE A 17 7.11 5.58 -13.10
CA ILE A 17 8.26 5.60 -12.17
C ILE A 17 7.99 4.73 -10.93
N ASN A 18 6.80 4.81 -10.35
CA ASN A 18 6.45 4.01 -9.16
C ASN A 18 6.23 2.53 -9.50
N ILE A 19 5.68 2.24 -10.69
CA ILE A 19 5.49 0.87 -11.19
C ILE A 19 6.85 0.18 -11.38
N MET A 20 7.84 0.88 -11.95
CA MET A 20 9.15 0.29 -12.25
C MET A 20 9.79 -0.41 -11.05
N ASN A 21 9.78 0.23 -9.87
CA ASN A 21 10.36 -0.34 -8.66
C ASN A 21 9.62 -1.59 -8.12
N LYS A 22 8.38 -1.84 -8.58
CA LYS A 22 7.57 -2.99 -8.16
C LYS A 22 7.50 -4.11 -9.20
N ILE A 23 7.94 -3.86 -10.44
CA ILE A 23 7.98 -4.89 -11.50
C ILE A 23 8.89 -6.04 -11.10
N VAL A 24 10.11 -5.75 -10.63
CA VAL A 24 11.07 -6.80 -10.26
C VAL A 24 10.50 -7.72 -9.17
N PRO A 25 10.01 -7.23 -8.01
CA PRO A 25 9.35 -8.09 -7.03
C PRO A 25 8.19 -8.93 -7.55
N LEU A 26 7.37 -8.39 -8.47
CA LEU A 26 6.23 -9.11 -9.03
C LEU A 26 6.68 -10.24 -9.97
N LEU A 27 7.69 -9.99 -10.82
CA LEU A 27 8.26 -10.99 -11.72
C LEU A 27 9.05 -12.08 -10.99
N MET A 28 9.69 -11.71 -9.87
CA MET A 28 10.44 -12.65 -9.05
C MET A 28 9.57 -13.53 -8.18
N LEU A 29 8.30 -13.16 -7.96
CA LEU A 29 7.39 -13.89 -7.10
C LEU A 29 7.18 -15.36 -7.54
N PRO A 30 6.84 -15.67 -8.82
CA PRO A 30 6.79 -17.05 -9.33
C PRO A 30 8.08 -17.85 -9.12
N ILE A 31 9.23 -17.21 -9.34
CA ILE A 31 10.54 -17.86 -9.23
C ILE A 31 10.80 -18.27 -7.79
N VAL A 32 10.62 -17.33 -6.85
CA VAL A 32 10.79 -17.58 -5.42
C VAL A 32 9.85 -18.68 -4.92
N THR A 33 8.59 -18.67 -5.34
CA THR A 33 7.60 -19.66 -4.89
C THR A 33 7.86 -21.06 -5.44
N ARG A 34 8.47 -21.19 -6.62
CA ARG A 34 8.89 -22.49 -7.15
C ARG A 34 10.11 -23.04 -6.42
N MET A 35 10.98 -22.17 -5.89
CA MET A 35 12.13 -22.57 -5.08
C MET A 35 11.76 -22.89 -3.63
N LEU A 36 10.65 -22.36 -3.14
CA LEU A 36 10.13 -22.61 -1.78
C LEU A 36 8.84 -23.46 -1.84
N PRO A 37 8.94 -24.79 -2.00
CA PRO A 37 7.78 -25.65 -2.22
C PRO A 37 6.78 -25.64 -1.06
N ASN A 38 7.19 -25.23 0.15
CA ASN A 38 6.32 -25.15 1.32
C ASN A 38 5.78 -23.72 1.53
N THR A 39 4.47 -23.57 1.62
CA THR A 39 3.78 -22.29 1.87
C THR A 39 4.16 -21.64 3.20
N SER A 40 4.53 -22.43 4.21
CA SER A 40 4.97 -21.91 5.51
C SER A 40 6.29 -21.13 5.42
N ASP A 41 7.20 -21.50 4.51
CA ASP A 41 8.46 -20.81 4.30
C ASP A 41 8.25 -19.41 3.74
N PHE A 42 7.36 -19.29 2.75
CA PHE A 42 6.96 -17.99 2.25
C PHE A 42 6.17 -17.18 3.28
N GLY A 43 5.31 -17.84 4.08
CA GLY A 43 4.60 -17.21 5.20
C GLY A 43 5.53 -16.59 6.23
N ARG A 44 6.58 -17.33 6.65
CA ARG A 44 7.64 -16.83 7.55
C ARG A 44 8.38 -15.63 6.96
N PHE A 45 8.75 -15.72 5.68
CA PHE A 45 9.40 -14.61 4.97
C PHE A 45 8.48 -13.38 4.87
N ASP A 46 7.18 -13.57 4.65
CA ASP A 46 6.25 -12.46 4.57
C ASP A 46 6.00 -11.80 5.94
N LEU A 47 5.90 -12.59 7.02
CA LEU A 47 5.85 -12.09 8.40
C LEU A 47 7.13 -11.33 8.78
N PHE A 48 8.30 -11.81 8.36
CA PHE A 48 9.57 -11.07 8.49
C PHE A 48 9.48 -9.66 7.87
N ASN A 49 8.99 -9.55 6.62
CA ASN A 49 8.82 -8.26 5.96
C ASN A 49 7.75 -7.39 6.63
N MET A 50 6.67 -8.01 7.14
CA MET A 50 5.63 -7.32 7.89
C MET A 50 6.20 -6.65 9.14
N ILE A 51 7.04 -7.36 9.91
CA ILE A 51 7.72 -6.82 11.09
C ILE A 51 8.66 -5.68 10.72
N ILE A 52 9.44 -5.82 9.63
CA ILE A 52 10.32 -4.75 9.15
C ILE A 52 9.53 -3.50 8.78
N ASN A 53 8.47 -3.64 7.99
CA ASN A 53 7.65 -2.51 7.55
C ASN A 53 6.99 -1.79 8.74
N PHE A 54 6.51 -2.55 9.72
CA PHE A 54 5.93 -1.99 10.94
C PHE A 54 6.96 -1.30 11.81
N GLY A 55 8.01 -2.04 12.19
CA GLY A 55 9.05 -1.57 13.10
C GLY A 55 9.78 -0.36 12.53
N SER A 56 10.03 -0.32 11.22
CA SER A 56 10.65 0.84 10.57
C SER A 56 9.74 2.06 10.55
N SER A 57 8.41 1.90 10.41
CA SER A 57 7.46 3.01 10.49
C SER A 57 7.47 3.67 11.87
N PHE A 58 7.57 2.86 12.94
CA PHE A 58 7.75 3.35 14.31
C PHE A 58 9.12 3.97 14.54
N ALA A 59 10.18 3.35 14.02
CA ALA A 59 11.54 3.86 14.13
C ALA A 59 11.76 5.19 13.39
N VAL A 60 10.99 5.50 12.35
CA VAL A 60 11.13 6.77 11.62
C VAL A 60 10.39 7.92 12.33
N LEU A 61 9.40 7.65 13.19
CA LEU A 61 8.66 8.67 13.96
C LEU A 61 8.02 9.81 13.12
N GLY A 62 7.74 9.55 11.84
CA GLY A 62 7.28 10.59 10.89
C GLY A 62 8.33 11.66 10.56
N VAL A 63 9.59 11.49 11.00
CA VAL A 63 10.68 12.45 10.79
C VAL A 63 10.99 12.63 9.31
N TYR A 64 10.81 11.60 8.49
CA TYR A 64 10.99 11.69 7.04
C TYR A 64 10.16 12.83 6.41
N ASP A 65 8.86 12.87 6.69
CA ASP A 65 7.95 13.89 6.17
C ASP A 65 8.24 15.27 6.76
N ALA A 66 8.66 15.30 8.03
CA ALA A 66 9.07 16.53 8.70
C ALA A 66 10.35 17.13 8.11
N ILE A 67 11.38 16.32 7.83
CA ILE A 67 12.59 16.76 7.10
C ILE A 67 12.17 17.28 5.73
N PHE A 68 11.26 16.59 5.02
CA PHE A 68 10.82 17.04 3.71
C PHE A 68 10.19 18.43 3.76
N ARG A 69 9.37 18.73 4.77
CA ARG A 69 8.82 20.08 4.95
C ARG A 69 9.91 21.09 5.31
N GLU A 70 10.70 20.82 6.36
CA GLU A 70 11.69 21.76 6.88
C GLU A 70 12.84 22.04 5.91
N TYR A 71 13.21 21.06 5.07
CA TYR A 71 14.28 21.22 4.07
C TYR A 71 14.00 22.34 3.06
N PHE A 72 12.73 22.63 2.77
CA PHE A 72 12.32 23.69 1.84
C PHE A 72 11.88 24.98 2.53
N GLU A 73 11.88 25.04 3.86
CA GLU A 73 11.47 26.23 4.62
C GLU A 73 12.47 27.38 4.41
N ARG A 74 13.75 27.07 4.28
CA ARG A 74 14.82 28.06 4.07
C ARG A 74 15.76 27.62 2.97
N ASP A 75 16.12 28.54 2.09
CA ASP A 75 17.14 28.32 1.07
C ASP A 75 18.56 28.60 1.60
N ASP A 76 18.87 28.02 2.76
CA ASP A 76 20.19 28.07 3.39
C ASP A 76 20.78 26.66 3.49
N LEU A 77 22.00 26.50 3.00
CA LEU A 77 22.67 25.20 2.96
C LEU A 77 22.96 24.67 4.37
N GLN A 78 23.39 25.55 5.29
CA GLN A 78 23.67 25.12 6.67
C GLN A 78 22.40 24.67 7.39
N TYR A 79 21.29 25.38 7.21
CA TYR A 79 20.00 24.99 7.75
C TYR A 79 19.57 23.62 7.22
N LYS A 80 19.61 23.41 5.90
CA LYS A 80 19.30 22.12 5.28
C LYS A 80 20.14 20.98 5.87
N MET A 81 21.44 21.20 6.06
CA MET A 81 22.35 20.23 6.69
C MET A 81 22.04 19.98 8.16
N LYS A 82 21.65 21.00 8.94
CA LYS A 82 21.20 20.82 10.33
C LYS A 82 19.91 20.00 10.39
N VAL A 83 18.96 20.23 9.49
CA VAL A 83 17.70 19.49 9.40
C VAL A 83 17.95 18.01 9.09
N THR A 84 18.72 17.72 8.05
CA THR A 84 19.05 16.33 7.66
C THR A 84 19.86 15.61 8.74
N SER A 85 20.84 16.29 9.35
CA SER A 85 21.68 15.72 10.42
C SER A 85 20.90 15.44 11.69
N THR A 86 20.07 16.40 12.13
CA THR A 86 19.21 16.25 13.30
C THR A 86 18.20 15.12 13.08
N GLY A 87 17.57 15.08 11.92
CA GLY A 87 16.64 14.01 11.56
C GLY A 87 17.29 12.63 11.50
N MET A 88 18.50 12.52 10.94
CA MET A 88 19.28 11.28 10.94
C MET A 88 19.58 10.79 12.36
N GLN A 89 20.00 11.68 13.26
CA GLN A 89 20.32 11.29 14.64
C GLN A 89 19.10 10.81 15.42
N ILE A 90 17.95 11.48 15.24
CA ILE A 90 16.67 11.04 15.84
C ILE A 90 16.33 9.61 15.37
N VAL A 91 16.41 9.35 14.06
CA VAL A 91 16.07 8.03 13.50
C VAL A 91 17.12 6.97 13.84
N LEU A 92 18.40 7.32 13.88
CA LEU A 92 19.46 6.41 14.32
C LEU A 92 19.20 5.94 15.76
N LEU A 93 18.90 6.87 16.67
CA LEU A 93 18.60 6.55 18.06
C LEU A 93 17.32 5.72 18.20
N SER A 94 16.22 6.17 17.60
CA SER A 94 14.92 5.49 17.73
C SER A 94 14.90 4.13 17.03
N SER A 95 15.54 3.98 15.86
CA SER A 95 15.69 2.66 15.21
C SER A 95 16.56 1.70 16.01
N PHE A 96 17.62 2.20 16.66
CA PHE A 96 18.43 1.40 17.56
C PHE A 96 17.64 0.95 18.80
N VAL A 97 16.84 1.84 19.40
CA VAL A 97 15.95 1.51 20.52
C VAL A 97 14.92 0.44 20.11
N VAL A 98 14.25 0.60 18.96
CA VAL A 98 13.29 -0.39 18.45
C VAL A 98 13.97 -1.73 18.17
N MET A 99 15.16 -1.73 17.58
CA MET A 99 15.96 -2.93 17.36
C MET A 99 16.28 -3.65 18.67
N LEU A 100 16.76 -2.92 19.69
CA LEU A 100 17.05 -3.49 21.00
C LEU A 100 15.80 -4.07 21.67
N ILE A 101 14.66 -3.37 21.60
CA ILE A 101 13.38 -3.87 22.12
C ILE A 101 12.99 -5.19 21.46
N LEU A 102 13.08 -5.29 20.13
CA LEU A 102 12.78 -6.52 19.40
C LEU A 102 13.74 -7.66 19.76
N ILE A 103 15.02 -7.37 19.96
CA ILE A 103 16.02 -8.39 20.34
C ILE A 103 15.82 -8.86 21.78
N ILE A 104 15.62 -7.94 22.73
CA ILE A 104 15.45 -8.27 24.16
C ILE A 104 14.15 -9.05 24.38
N PHE A 105 13.06 -8.61 23.75
CA PHE A 105 11.74 -9.23 23.89
C PHE A 105 11.43 -10.20 22.73
N ASN A 106 12.45 -10.82 22.13
CA ASN A 106 12.29 -11.63 20.92
C ASN A 106 11.27 -12.76 21.06
N LYS A 107 11.20 -13.43 22.22
CA LYS A 107 10.22 -14.49 22.48
C LYS A 107 8.79 -13.96 22.54
N ALA A 108 8.58 -12.81 23.16
CA ALA A 108 7.27 -12.18 23.24
C ALA A 108 6.79 -11.73 21.86
N PHE A 109 7.65 -11.09 21.07
CA PHE A 109 7.32 -10.72 19.70
C PHE A 109 7.16 -11.92 18.77
N SER A 110 7.91 -13.00 18.99
CA SER A 110 7.73 -14.27 18.27
C SER A 110 6.34 -14.83 18.56
N GLN A 111 5.92 -14.87 19.82
CA GLN A 111 4.58 -15.31 20.19
C GLN A 111 3.50 -14.43 19.54
N ILE A 112 3.69 -13.11 19.55
CA ILE A 112 2.72 -12.16 18.98
C ILE A 112 2.62 -12.28 17.45
N PHE A 113 3.74 -12.34 16.73
CA PHE A 113 3.73 -12.26 15.26
C PHE A 113 3.72 -13.62 14.55
N LEU A 114 4.31 -14.63 15.17
CA LEU A 114 4.47 -15.97 14.59
C LEU A 114 3.62 -17.04 15.29
N GLY A 115 3.01 -16.72 16.44
CA GLY A 115 2.17 -17.66 17.19
C GLY A 115 2.97 -18.68 18.01
N ASP A 116 4.30 -18.57 18.03
CA ASP A 116 5.20 -19.50 18.70
C ASP A 116 6.41 -18.80 19.33
N THR A 117 7.09 -19.44 20.28
CA THR A 117 8.30 -18.90 20.96
C THR A 117 9.63 -19.38 20.36
N ASN A 118 9.61 -20.25 19.35
CA ASN A 118 10.78 -20.90 18.77
C ASN A 118 11.33 -20.16 17.55
N SER A 119 10.50 -19.36 16.89
CA SER A 119 10.82 -18.58 15.68
C SER A 119 11.58 -17.27 15.98
N THR A 120 12.36 -17.23 17.06
CA THR A 120 13.11 -16.03 17.51
C THR A 120 14.11 -15.53 16.48
N PHE A 121 14.65 -16.43 15.66
CA PHE A 121 15.52 -16.11 14.52
C PHE A 121 14.89 -15.05 13.60
N ILE A 122 13.59 -15.18 13.29
CA ILE A 122 12.88 -14.25 12.42
C ILE A 122 12.77 -12.87 13.08
N ILE A 123 12.51 -12.82 14.39
CA ILE A 123 12.42 -11.55 15.12
C ILE A 123 13.77 -10.84 15.18
N VAL A 124 14.85 -11.56 15.49
CA VAL A 124 16.20 -11.00 15.60
C VAL A 124 16.68 -10.47 14.25
N THR A 125 16.49 -11.24 13.18
CA THR A 125 16.84 -10.79 11.82
C THR A 125 15.96 -9.63 11.36
N ALA A 126 14.65 -9.65 11.69
CA ALA A 126 13.76 -8.52 11.41
C ALA A 126 14.17 -7.27 12.18
N ALA A 127 14.65 -7.37 13.41
CA ALA A 127 15.15 -6.24 14.19
C ALA A 127 16.32 -5.53 13.49
N ILE A 128 17.27 -6.30 12.94
CA ILE A 128 18.35 -5.76 12.10
C ILE A 128 17.76 -5.12 10.83
N GLY A 129 16.79 -5.78 10.19
CA GLY A 129 16.10 -5.25 9.02
C GLY A 129 15.37 -3.92 9.29
N VAL A 130 14.76 -3.76 10.47
CA VAL A 130 14.13 -2.50 10.93
C VAL A 130 15.16 -1.40 11.01
N PHE A 131 16.31 -1.67 11.64
CA PHE A 131 17.40 -0.70 11.75
C PHE A 131 17.91 -0.27 10.37
N LEU A 132 18.19 -1.22 9.47
CA LEU A 132 18.66 -0.92 8.12
C LEU A 132 17.61 -0.12 7.32
N SER A 133 16.34 -0.54 7.36
CA SER A 133 15.25 0.09 6.62
C SER A 133 14.98 1.53 7.07
N ALA A 134 14.91 1.76 8.38
CA ALA A 134 14.64 3.09 8.94
C ALA A 134 15.76 4.08 8.58
N ASN A 135 17.03 3.68 8.75
CA ASN A 135 18.17 4.52 8.41
C ASN A 135 18.28 4.75 6.89
N ARG A 136 18.00 3.74 6.06
CA ARG A 136 17.94 3.89 4.59
C ARG A 136 16.93 4.96 4.18
N ASN A 137 15.76 5.00 4.80
CA ASN A 137 14.71 5.97 4.46
C ASN A 137 15.18 7.42 4.70
N ILE A 138 15.93 7.69 5.77
CA ILE A 138 16.45 9.04 6.05
C ILE A 138 17.69 9.37 5.23
N ILE A 139 18.63 8.43 5.10
CA ILE A 139 19.88 8.67 4.37
C ILE A 139 19.63 8.89 2.87
N SER A 140 18.59 8.26 2.30
CA SER A 140 18.18 8.50 0.91
C SER A 140 17.33 9.76 0.71
N ALA A 141 16.86 10.40 1.78
CA ALA A 141 15.93 11.53 1.72
C ALA A 141 16.48 12.75 0.94
N PRO A 142 17.75 13.18 1.11
CA PRO A 142 18.32 14.29 0.35
C PRO A 142 18.30 14.06 -1.17
N THR A 143 18.54 12.82 -1.63
CA THR A 143 18.47 12.48 -3.06
C THR A 143 17.09 12.78 -3.64
N ARG A 144 16.02 12.50 -2.88
CA ARG A 144 14.64 12.80 -3.30
C ARG A 144 14.31 14.28 -3.20
N MET A 145 14.77 14.98 -2.16
CA MET A 145 14.54 16.42 -1.98
C MET A 145 15.26 17.25 -3.04
N GLN A 146 16.45 16.82 -3.47
CA GLN A 146 17.18 17.42 -4.60
C GLN A 146 16.64 16.97 -5.97
N ASN A 147 15.49 16.29 -6.01
CA ASN A 147 14.82 15.85 -7.22
C ASN A 147 15.66 14.94 -8.15
N ARG A 148 16.61 14.18 -7.59
CA ARG A 148 17.48 13.24 -8.34
C ARG A 148 16.77 11.90 -8.61
N ARG A 149 15.64 11.98 -9.33
CA ARG A 149 14.71 10.85 -9.56
C ARG A 149 15.36 9.66 -10.24
N THR A 150 16.20 9.90 -11.24
CA THR A 150 16.90 8.83 -11.97
C THR A 150 17.76 7.98 -11.06
N ILE A 151 18.52 8.61 -10.14
CA ILE A 151 19.34 7.88 -9.17
C ILE A 151 18.45 7.06 -8.23
N TYR A 152 17.34 7.63 -7.76
CA TYR A 152 16.42 6.92 -6.86
C TYR A 152 15.76 5.70 -7.52
N VAL A 153 15.33 5.81 -8.77
CA VAL A 153 14.71 4.71 -9.52
C VAL A 153 15.74 3.63 -9.87
N VAL A 154 16.88 4.02 -10.43
CA VAL A 154 17.93 3.07 -10.82
C VAL A 154 18.45 2.31 -9.59
N SER A 155 18.72 3.01 -8.48
CA SER A 155 19.17 2.36 -7.25
C SER A 155 18.12 1.43 -6.63
N GLY A 156 16.82 1.74 -6.74
CA GLY A 156 15.74 0.85 -6.33
C GLY A 156 15.64 -0.44 -7.16
N LEU A 157 15.79 -0.32 -8.49
CA LEU A 157 15.86 -1.45 -9.40
C LEU A 157 17.11 -2.30 -9.14
N SER A 158 18.28 -1.67 -9.04
CA SER A 158 19.54 -2.34 -8.73
C SER A 158 19.48 -3.07 -7.39
N ASN A 159 18.89 -2.46 -6.36
CA ASN A 159 18.68 -3.10 -5.06
C ASN A 159 17.76 -4.32 -5.18
N SER A 160 16.68 -4.23 -5.97
CA SER A 160 15.76 -5.35 -6.17
C SER A 160 16.45 -6.51 -6.90
N ILE A 161 17.21 -6.22 -7.95
CA ILE A 161 17.98 -7.23 -8.70
C ILE A 161 19.05 -7.87 -7.81
N ALA A 162 19.81 -7.06 -7.07
CA ALA A 162 20.82 -7.55 -6.13
C ALA A 162 20.20 -8.42 -5.04
N TYR A 163 19.08 -7.97 -4.46
CA TYR A 163 18.32 -8.73 -3.48
C TYR A 163 17.93 -10.11 -4.01
N TYR A 164 17.21 -10.17 -5.13
CA TYR A 164 16.72 -11.45 -5.64
C TYR A 164 17.84 -12.33 -6.19
N GLY A 165 18.89 -11.75 -6.75
CA GLY A 165 20.09 -12.50 -7.17
C GLY A 165 20.78 -13.19 -5.99
N LEU A 166 21.00 -12.45 -4.89
CA LEU A 166 21.55 -13.01 -3.65
C LEU A 166 20.59 -14.04 -3.02
N ALA A 167 19.30 -13.73 -3.00
CA ALA A 167 18.29 -14.61 -2.42
C ALA A 167 18.23 -15.96 -3.15
N ILE A 168 18.21 -15.96 -4.49
CA ILE A 168 18.25 -17.17 -5.31
C ILE A 168 19.52 -17.98 -5.04
N LEU A 169 20.68 -17.33 -5.03
CA LEU A 169 21.95 -17.98 -4.75
C LEU A 169 21.93 -18.69 -3.39
N LEU A 170 21.45 -18.00 -2.35
CA LEU A 170 21.41 -18.52 -0.98
C LEU A 170 20.36 -19.63 -0.82
N VAL A 171 19.20 -19.52 -1.47
CA VAL A 171 18.20 -20.59 -1.47
C VAL A 171 18.75 -21.82 -2.19
N TYR A 172 19.48 -21.66 -3.30
CA TYR A 172 20.09 -22.75 -4.05
C TYR A 172 21.16 -23.51 -3.24
N ILE A 173 21.89 -22.83 -2.35
CA ILE A 173 22.87 -23.44 -1.43
C ILE A 173 22.17 -24.21 -0.28
N GLY A 174 20.84 -24.19 -0.19
CA GLY A 174 20.06 -24.98 0.76
C GLY A 174 19.58 -24.22 1.99
N LEU A 175 19.68 -22.88 2.00
CA LEU A 175 19.22 -22.05 3.14
C LEU A 175 17.70 -21.84 3.17
N GLY A 176 16.94 -22.36 2.19
CA GLY A 176 15.49 -22.25 2.14
C GLY A 176 14.99 -20.80 2.29
N TYR A 177 13.98 -20.57 3.13
CA TYR A 177 13.46 -19.21 3.41
C TYR A 177 14.49 -18.28 4.07
N GLN A 178 15.48 -18.82 4.78
CA GLN A 178 16.53 -18.00 5.40
C GLN A 178 17.40 -17.33 4.34
N GLY A 179 17.57 -17.97 3.17
CA GLY A 179 18.25 -17.35 2.02
C GLY A 179 17.55 -16.07 1.54
N LEU A 180 16.20 -16.03 1.57
CA LEU A 180 15.45 -14.80 1.29
C LEU A 180 15.68 -13.71 2.35
N ILE A 181 15.78 -14.09 3.62
CA ILE A 181 16.03 -13.17 4.73
C ILE A 181 17.43 -12.57 4.64
N TYR A 182 18.46 -13.40 4.51
CA TYR A 182 19.85 -12.96 4.40
C TYR A 182 20.08 -12.13 3.13
N GLY A 183 19.53 -12.57 1.99
CA GLY A 183 19.57 -11.78 0.76
C GLY A 183 18.98 -10.39 0.96
N ASN A 184 17.86 -10.27 1.69
CA ASN A 184 17.21 -9.00 1.96
C ASN A 184 18.08 -8.09 2.84
N LEU A 185 18.68 -8.64 3.89
CA LEU A 185 19.55 -7.89 4.81
C LEU A 185 20.84 -7.42 4.12
N ILE A 186 21.49 -8.29 3.35
CA ILE A 186 22.74 -7.96 2.62
C ILE A 186 22.45 -6.88 1.57
N ALA A 187 21.38 -7.02 0.77
CA ALA A 187 21.00 -6.00 -0.18
C ALA A 187 20.62 -4.67 0.50
N SER A 188 19.87 -4.74 1.62
CA SER A 188 19.49 -3.57 2.41
C SER A 188 20.70 -2.83 2.99
N LEU A 189 21.75 -3.57 3.42
CA LEU A 189 23.01 -2.98 3.85
C LEU A 189 23.76 -2.34 2.66
N GLY A 190 23.81 -3.02 1.51
CA GLY A 190 24.44 -2.49 0.30
C GLY A 190 23.82 -1.16 -0.17
N ILE A 191 22.48 -1.09 -0.23
CA ILE A 191 21.78 0.14 -0.63
C ILE A 191 21.91 1.26 0.42
N LEU A 192 21.97 0.91 1.71
CA LEU A 192 22.24 1.87 2.79
C LEU A 192 23.62 2.51 2.62
N LEU A 193 24.66 1.69 2.40
CA LEU A 193 26.03 2.15 2.18
C LEU A 193 26.14 2.99 0.91
N PHE A 194 25.46 2.59 -0.18
CA PHE A 194 25.39 3.37 -1.40
C PHE A 194 24.85 4.78 -1.16
N PHE A 195 23.69 4.91 -0.51
CA PHE A 195 23.12 6.22 -0.21
C PHE A 195 23.93 7.01 0.81
N TRP A 196 24.58 6.34 1.76
CA TRP A 196 25.51 6.99 2.67
C TRP A 196 26.67 7.63 1.92
N ILE A 197 27.35 6.90 1.03
CA ILE A 197 28.46 7.43 0.23
C ILE A 197 27.99 8.60 -0.64
N LEU A 198 26.81 8.49 -1.24
CA LEU A 198 26.22 9.51 -2.10
C LEU A 198 25.89 10.80 -1.34
N ASN A 199 25.29 10.68 -0.16
CA ASN A 199 24.69 11.80 0.57
C ASN A 199 25.48 12.23 1.82
N LYS A 200 26.62 11.60 2.15
CA LYS A 200 27.40 11.92 3.38
C LYS A 200 27.71 13.40 3.57
N LYS A 201 27.83 14.18 2.50
CA LYS A 201 28.08 15.64 2.57
C LYS A 201 26.90 16.42 3.16
N GLU A 202 25.69 15.87 3.07
CA GLU A 202 24.47 16.47 3.62
C GLU A 202 24.32 16.18 5.12
N PHE A 203 25.16 15.31 5.71
CA PHE A 203 25.05 14.85 7.09
C PHE A 203 26.32 15.16 7.89
N HIS A 204 26.17 15.82 9.04
CA HIS A 204 27.26 16.12 9.96
C HIS A 204 26.83 15.81 11.39
N PHE A 205 27.47 14.82 12.01
CA PHE A 205 27.12 14.39 13.38
C PHE A 205 27.23 15.50 14.43
N LYS A 206 28.04 16.54 14.19
CA LYS A 206 28.18 17.69 15.11
C LYS A 206 27.04 18.71 15.00
N LEU A 207 26.21 18.66 13.95
CA LEU A 207 25.17 19.66 13.65
C LEU A 207 23.79 19.31 14.22
N TYR A 208 23.73 18.78 15.44
CA TYR A 208 22.46 18.57 16.13
C TYR A 208 21.87 19.90 16.60
N ASP A 209 20.59 20.13 16.30
CA ASP A 209 19.86 21.31 16.73
C ASP A 209 18.58 20.90 17.47
N LYS A 210 18.50 21.29 18.76
CA LYS A 210 17.39 20.92 19.65
C LYS A 210 16.06 21.58 19.23
N GLU A 211 16.11 22.78 18.68
CA GLU A 211 14.91 23.47 18.22
C GLU A 211 14.36 22.79 16.96
N ILE A 212 15.24 22.48 16.02
CA ILE A 212 14.88 21.72 14.82
C ILE A 212 14.35 20.33 15.22
N ALA A 213 14.99 19.63 16.18
CA ALA A 213 14.50 18.33 16.66
C ALA A 213 13.06 18.41 17.20
N LYS A 214 12.76 19.46 17.99
CA LYS A 214 11.42 19.70 18.52
C LYS A 214 10.42 19.96 17.39
N THR A 215 10.81 20.75 16.38
CA THR A 215 9.98 21.01 15.20
C THR A 215 9.71 19.74 14.41
N LEU A 216 10.75 18.93 14.14
CA LEU A 216 10.64 17.67 13.42
C LEU A 216 9.68 16.70 14.13
N LEU A 217 9.80 16.53 15.44
CA LEU A 217 8.93 15.64 16.22
C LEU A 217 7.51 16.19 16.35
N LYS A 218 7.33 17.51 16.46
CA LYS A 218 6.01 18.15 16.48
C LYS A 218 5.24 17.93 15.17
N ILE A 219 5.95 17.80 14.05
CA ILE A 219 5.37 17.48 12.74
C ILE A 219 5.19 15.96 12.57
N GLY A 220 6.19 15.16 12.94
CA GLY A 220 6.23 13.73 12.70
C GLY A 220 5.32 12.90 13.61
N LEU A 221 5.28 13.18 14.91
CA LEU A 221 4.50 12.38 15.87
C LEU A 221 2.99 12.37 15.57
N PRO A 222 2.34 13.49 15.18
CA PRO A 222 0.94 13.47 14.77
C PRO A 222 0.64 12.60 13.54
N LEU A 223 1.64 12.20 12.75
CA LEU A 223 1.47 11.30 11.60
C LEU A 223 1.44 9.81 12.01
N LEU A 224 1.98 9.46 13.18
CA LEU A 224 2.05 8.08 13.64
C LEU A 224 0.70 7.36 13.71
N PRO A 225 -0.39 7.97 14.23
CA PRO A 225 -1.70 7.32 14.24
C PRO A 225 -2.18 6.92 12.83
N VAL A 226 -1.87 7.73 11.81
CA VAL A 226 -2.24 7.43 10.43
C VAL A 226 -1.47 6.22 9.91
N PHE A 227 -0.17 6.12 10.21
CA PHE A 227 0.63 4.94 9.85
C PHE A 227 0.12 3.67 10.54
N ILE A 228 -0.32 3.77 11.80
CA ILE A 228 -0.90 2.64 12.53
C ILE A 228 -2.19 2.15 11.86
N ILE A 229 -3.06 3.07 11.43
CA ILE A 229 -4.31 2.73 10.73
C ILE A 229 -4.00 1.98 9.43
N TYR A 230 -3.08 2.49 8.60
CA TYR A 230 -2.69 1.80 7.37
C TYR A 230 -2.01 0.47 7.63
N TRP A 231 -1.17 0.39 8.66
CA TRP A 231 -0.53 -0.86 9.03
C TRP A 231 -1.55 -1.91 9.45
N ALA A 232 -2.52 -1.53 10.28
CA ALA A 232 -3.59 -2.42 10.73
C ALA A 232 -4.34 -3.04 9.53
N PHE A 233 -4.73 -2.20 8.56
CA PHE A 233 -5.36 -2.66 7.32
C PHE A 233 -4.52 -3.65 6.50
N ASN A 234 -3.18 -3.57 6.55
CA ASN A 234 -2.30 -4.40 5.72
C ASN A 234 -1.72 -5.62 6.44
N SER A 235 -1.78 -5.64 7.79
CA SER A 235 -0.97 -6.56 8.60
C SER A 235 -1.76 -7.29 9.67
N THR A 236 -2.86 -6.73 10.19
CA THR A 236 -3.65 -7.40 11.22
C THR A 236 -4.23 -8.72 10.71
N ASP A 237 -4.66 -8.75 9.44
CA ASP A 237 -5.08 -9.97 8.73
C ASP A 237 -4.07 -11.12 8.91
N LYS A 238 -2.78 -10.86 8.67
CA LYS A 238 -1.73 -11.87 8.71
C LYS A 238 -1.49 -12.37 10.13
N ILE A 239 -1.50 -11.47 11.10
CA ILE A 239 -1.38 -11.84 12.53
C ILE A 239 -2.55 -12.73 12.93
N MET A 240 -3.78 -12.37 12.56
CA MET A 240 -4.97 -13.16 12.88
C MET A 240 -4.94 -14.53 12.19
N ILE A 241 -4.54 -14.61 10.92
CA ILE A 241 -4.34 -15.88 10.20
C ILE A 241 -3.31 -16.75 10.92
N THR A 242 -2.16 -16.20 11.32
CA THR A 242 -1.12 -16.94 12.06
C THR A 242 -1.67 -17.60 13.33
N HIS A 243 -2.46 -16.87 14.12
CA HIS A 243 -2.97 -17.34 15.42
C HIS A 243 -4.19 -18.24 15.33
N MET A 244 -5.01 -18.07 14.30
CA MET A 244 -6.29 -18.76 14.17
C MET A 244 -6.23 -19.94 13.20
N LEU A 245 -5.24 -19.96 12.30
CA LEU A 245 -5.00 -21.03 11.34
C LEU A 245 -3.55 -21.51 11.53
N ASP A 246 -2.63 -21.08 10.66
CA ASP A 246 -1.20 -21.38 10.71
C ASP A 246 -0.40 -20.43 9.79
N VAL A 247 0.93 -20.55 9.83
CA VAL A 247 1.84 -19.76 8.99
C VAL A 247 1.81 -20.18 7.51
N ALA A 248 1.39 -21.41 7.18
CA ALA A 248 1.24 -21.86 5.81
C ALA A 248 0.10 -21.11 5.08
N GLN A 249 -1.02 -20.89 5.77
CA GLN A 249 -2.15 -20.08 5.30
C GLN A 249 -1.73 -18.62 5.09
N VAL A 250 -0.84 -18.07 5.93
CA VAL A 250 -0.25 -16.74 5.69
C VAL A 250 0.52 -16.71 4.37
N GLY A 251 1.24 -17.78 4.02
CA GLY A 251 1.93 -17.90 2.75
C GLY A 251 0.99 -17.82 1.54
N ILE A 252 -0.09 -18.59 1.56
CA ILE A 252 -1.13 -18.59 0.51
C ILE A 252 -1.79 -17.21 0.40
N TYR A 253 -2.21 -16.64 1.55
CA TYR A 253 -2.82 -15.31 1.62
C TYR A 253 -1.90 -14.23 1.07
N SER A 254 -0.62 -14.28 1.42
CA SER A 254 0.37 -13.27 1.02
C SER A 254 0.66 -13.28 -0.47
N ILE A 255 0.66 -14.45 -1.13
CA ILE A 255 0.76 -14.49 -2.60
C ILE A 255 -0.47 -13.89 -3.24
N GLY A 256 -1.66 -14.29 -2.78
CA GLY A 256 -2.92 -13.70 -3.23
C GLY A 256 -2.91 -12.18 -3.13
N ALA A 257 -2.48 -11.65 -1.98
CA ALA A 257 -2.34 -10.22 -1.72
C ALA A 257 -1.30 -9.54 -2.63
N ARG A 258 -0.15 -10.17 -2.89
CA ARG A 258 0.91 -9.62 -3.75
C ARG A 258 0.45 -9.52 -5.20
N VAL A 259 -0.22 -10.54 -5.73
CA VAL A 259 -0.79 -10.49 -7.08
C VAL A 259 -1.91 -9.44 -7.14
N ALA A 260 -2.78 -9.41 -6.12
CA ALA A 260 -3.84 -8.40 -5.99
C ALA A 260 -3.32 -6.96 -5.90
N SER A 261 -2.09 -6.76 -5.39
CA SER A 261 -1.45 -5.43 -5.28
C SER A 261 -1.23 -4.73 -6.63
N ILE A 262 -1.40 -5.43 -7.76
CA ILE A 262 -1.42 -4.81 -9.10
C ILE A 262 -2.52 -3.75 -9.23
N SER A 263 -3.64 -3.90 -8.51
CA SER A 263 -4.69 -2.90 -8.38
C SER A 263 -4.17 -1.58 -7.78
N GLN A 264 -3.14 -1.64 -6.95
CA GLN A 264 -2.51 -0.47 -6.35
C GLN A 264 -1.80 0.39 -7.40
N PHE A 265 -1.41 -0.17 -8.55
CA PHE A 265 -0.86 0.64 -9.65
C PHE A 265 -1.90 1.57 -10.25
N ILE A 266 -3.15 1.11 -10.37
CA ILE A 266 -4.27 1.94 -10.82
C ILE A 266 -4.46 3.10 -9.83
N TYR A 267 -4.47 2.79 -8.53
CA TYR A 267 -4.54 3.79 -7.47
C TYR A 267 -3.36 4.79 -7.53
N GLN A 268 -2.13 4.32 -7.61
CA GLN A 268 -0.94 5.18 -7.59
C GLN A 268 -0.86 6.08 -8.82
N ALA A 269 -1.23 5.58 -10.00
CA ALA A 269 -1.30 6.37 -11.21
C ALA A 269 -2.30 7.52 -11.04
N PHE A 270 -3.47 7.26 -10.45
CA PHE A 270 -4.45 8.29 -10.13
C PHE A 270 -3.99 9.28 -9.04
N ALA A 271 -3.50 8.76 -7.92
CA ALA A 271 -3.14 9.54 -6.73
C ALA A 271 -2.10 10.63 -7.03
N GLY A 272 -1.11 10.32 -7.89
CA GLY A 272 -0.04 11.26 -8.26
C GLY A 272 -0.53 12.54 -8.95
N GLY A 273 -1.63 12.47 -9.70
CA GLY A 273 -2.24 13.64 -10.35
C GLY A 273 -3.40 14.24 -9.55
N TRP A 274 -4.11 13.42 -8.78
CA TRP A 274 -5.34 13.82 -8.09
C TRP A 274 -5.12 14.91 -7.05
N GLN A 275 -4.07 14.81 -6.24
CA GLN A 275 -3.83 15.78 -5.17
C GLN A 275 -3.61 17.19 -5.75
N TYR A 276 -2.77 17.32 -6.79
CA TYR A 276 -2.56 18.59 -7.48
C TYR A 276 -3.85 19.12 -8.12
N PHE A 277 -4.61 18.25 -8.80
CA PHE A 277 -5.88 18.63 -9.41
C PHE A 277 -6.90 19.13 -8.37
N ALA A 278 -7.04 18.42 -7.24
CA ALA A 278 -7.96 18.78 -6.17
C ALA A 278 -7.63 20.16 -5.57
N PHE A 279 -6.36 20.49 -5.36
CA PHE A 279 -5.97 21.80 -4.83
C PHE A 279 -6.09 22.93 -5.87
N THR A 280 -5.77 22.67 -7.14
CA THR A 280 -5.86 23.71 -8.18
C THR A 280 -7.30 24.06 -8.56
N THR A 281 -8.23 23.13 -8.41
CA THR A 281 -9.66 23.33 -8.69
C THR A 281 -10.47 23.65 -7.44
N MET A 282 -9.83 23.81 -6.27
CA MET A 282 -10.55 23.97 -4.99
C MET A 282 -11.40 25.24 -4.88
N ARG A 283 -11.15 26.24 -5.73
CA ARG A 283 -11.90 27.51 -5.78
C ARG A 283 -12.88 27.58 -6.96
N ASP A 284 -12.97 26.54 -7.78
CA ASP A 284 -13.88 26.51 -8.92
C ASP A 284 -15.32 26.28 -8.39
N ASP A 285 -16.30 27.01 -8.91
CA ASP A 285 -17.69 26.93 -8.45
C ASP A 285 -18.33 25.54 -8.68
N ASP A 286 -17.82 24.78 -9.66
CA ASP A 286 -18.29 23.43 -10.01
C ASP A 286 -17.48 22.30 -9.34
N GLN A 287 -16.58 22.64 -8.41
CA GLN A 287 -15.64 21.71 -7.77
C GLN A 287 -16.30 20.47 -7.13
N VAL A 288 -17.45 20.65 -6.47
CA VAL A 288 -18.23 19.54 -5.89
C VAL A 288 -18.75 18.60 -6.98
N GLN A 289 -19.28 19.15 -8.08
CA GLN A 289 -19.82 18.37 -9.18
C GLN A 289 -18.71 17.62 -9.93
N LEU A 290 -17.57 18.29 -10.13
CA LEU A 290 -16.38 17.74 -10.75
C LEU A 290 -15.82 16.57 -9.93
N THR A 291 -15.63 16.77 -8.62
CA THR A 291 -15.17 15.72 -7.70
C THR A 291 -16.13 14.54 -7.68
N SER A 292 -17.43 14.80 -7.64
CA SER A 292 -18.45 13.75 -7.61
C SER A 292 -18.41 12.89 -8.88
N LYS A 293 -18.28 13.51 -10.07
CA LYS A 293 -18.13 12.75 -11.32
C LYS A 293 -16.85 11.94 -11.36
N ILE A 294 -15.74 12.50 -10.87
CA ILE A 294 -14.45 11.78 -10.82
C ILE A 294 -14.55 10.58 -9.87
N PHE A 295 -15.15 10.75 -8.70
CA PHE A 295 -15.42 9.66 -7.77
C PHE A 295 -16.25 8.54 -8.43
N GLU A 296 -17.35 8.90 -9.11
CA GLU A 296 -18.19 7.91 -9.80
C GLU A 296 -17.43 7.17 -10.91
N TYR A 297 -16.69 7.89 -11.75
CA TYR A 297 -15.90 7.27 -12.82
C TYR A 297 -14.82 6.34 -12.29
N LEU A 298 -14.14 6.71 -11.21
CA LEU A 298 -13.15 5.83 -10.57
C LEU A 298 -13.81 4.58 -9.97
N GLY A 299 -15.01 4.71 -9.40
CA GLY A 299 -15.75 3.57 -8.87
C GLY A 299 -16.14 2.60 -9.98
N ILE A 300 -16.64 3.11 -11.11
CA ILE A 300 -16.99 2.29 -12.28
C ILE A 300 -15.76 1.62 -12.87
N ILE A 301 -14.65 2.35 -13.05
CA ILE A 301 -13.38 1.78 -13.54
C ILE A 301 -12.94 0.64 -12.62
N SER A 302 -13.09 0.82 -11.30
CA SER A 302 -12.74 -0.20 -10.32
C SER A 302 -13.63 -1.44 -10.42
N PHE A 303 -14.94 -1.25 -10.57
CA PHE A 303 -15.90 -2.36 -10.72
C PHE A 303 -15.71 -3.10 -12.05
N LEU A 304 -15.46 -2.39 -13.15
CA LEU A 304 -15.16 -2.98 -14.45
C LEU A 304 -13.85 -3.77 -14.40
N ALA A 305 -12.79 -3.22 -13.80
CA ALA A 305 -11.52 -3.93 -13.65
C ALA A 305 -11.69 -5.24 -12.86
N PHE A 306 -12.48 -5.21 -11.78
CA PHE A 306 -12.80 -6.40 -11.01
C PHE A 306 -13.59 -7.43 -11.83
N ILE A 307 -14.68 -7.02 -12.50
CA ILE A 307 -15.52 -7.89 -13.33
C ILE A 307 -14.69 -8.56 -14.45
N ILE A 308 -13.81 -7.80 -15.10
CA ILE A 308 -12.96 -8.31 -16.18
C ILE A 308 -11.97 -9.35 -15.67
N LEU A 309 -11.41 -9.19 -14.46
CA LEU A 309 -10.34 -10.05 -13.96
C LEU A 309 -10.82 -11.34 -13.29
N ILE A 310 -12.03 -11.38 -12.71
CA ILE A 310 -12.55 -12.57 -12.03
C ILE A 310 -12.43 -13.86 -12.88
N PRO A 311 -12.84 -13.88 -14.17
CA PRO A 311 -12.79 -15.10 -14.97
C PRO A 311 -11.36 -15.61 -15.22
N PHE A 312 -10.38 -14.71 -15.27
CA PHE A 312 -8.98 -15.06 -15.56
C PHE A 312 -8.18 -15.44 -14.31
N ASN A 313 -8.73 -15.24 -13.12
CA ASN A 313 -8.02 -15.43 -11.86
C ASN A 313 -7.38 -16.83 -11.73
N GLN A 314 -8.16 -17.90 -11.89
CA GLN A 314 -7.61 -19.28 -11.80
C GLN A 314 -6.54 -19.55 -12.85
N TRP A 315 -6.74 -19.05 -14.09
CA TRP A 315 -5.77 -19.21 -15.17
C TRP A 315 -4.45 -18.49 -14.85
N ILE A 316 -4.50 -17.25 -14.34
CA ILE A 316 -3.32 -16.47 -13.94
C ILE A 316 -2.56 -17.21 -12.83
N PHE A 317 -3.25 -17.72 -11.80
CA PHE A 317 -2.59 -18.39 -10.69
C PHE A 317 -1.97 -19.73 -11.09
N ASN A 318 -2.63 -20.52 -11.94
CA ASN A 318 -2.09 -21.79 -12.42
C ASN A 318 -0.91 -21.59 -13.39
N LEU A 319 -0.85 -20.46 -14.09
CA LEU A 319 0.28 -20.11 -14.94
C LEU A 319 1.52 -19.71 -14.12
N LEU A 320 1.31 -18.93 -13.06
CA LEU A 320 2.39 -18.33 -12.27
C LEU A 320 2.89 -19.23 -11.15
N PHE A 321 2.00 -19.96 -10.49
CA PHE A 321 2.29 -20.69 -9.25
C PHE A 321 2.05 -22.19 -9.38
N THR A 322 2.66 -22.94 -8.48
CA THR A 322 2.54 -24.40 -8.40
C THR A 322 2.18 -24.83 -6.97
N GLY A 323 1.61 -26.02 -6.83
CA GLY A 323 1.23 -26.58 -5.53
C GLY A 323 0.18 -25.73 -4.80
N ASP A 324 0.26 -25.67 -3.48
CA ASP A 324 -0.73 -25.00 -2.62
C ASP A 324 -0.79 -23.48 -2.81
N TYR A 325 0.22 -22.86 -3.42
CA TYR A 325 0.20 -21.43 -3.73
C TYR A 325 -0.89 -21.03 -4.74
N THR A 326 -1.35 -21.97 -5.56
CA THR A 326 -2.48 -21.75 -6.49
C THR A 326 -3.78 -21.40 -5.76
N LYS A 327 -3.95 -21.83 -4.50
CA LYS A 327 -5.09 -21.46 -3.64
C LYS A 327 -5.14 -19.96 -3.33
N GLY A 328 -4.06 -19.21 -3.58
CA GLY A 328 -4.06 -17.74 -3.53
C GLY A 328 -5.09 -17.11 -4.49
N ALA A 329 -5.53 -17.85 -5.51
CA ALA A 329 -6.63 -17.44 -6.38
C ALA A 329 -7.93 -17.22 -5.61
N GLU A 330 -8.20 -17.94 -4.52
CA GLU A 330 -9.47 -17.80 -3.79
C GLU A 330 -9.58 -16.46 -3.05
N VAL A 331 -8.46 -15.90 -2.58
CA VAL A 331 -8.42 -14.61 -1.87
C VAL A 331 -8.21 -13.41 -2.79
N PHE A 332 -7.63 -13.65 -3.98
CA PHE A 332 -7.23 -12.60 -4.92
C PHE A 332 -8.35 -11.60 -5.27
N PRO A 333 -9.59 -12.01 -5.62
CA PRO A 333 -10.61 -11.05 -6.05
C PRO A 333 -10.92 -9.98 -5.00
N TYR A 334 -11.09 -10.40 -3.74
CA TYR A 334 -11.46 -9.50 -2.65
C TYR A 334 -10.32 -8.52 -2.32
N LEU A 335 -9.09 -9.03 -2.34
CA LEU A 335 -7.89 -8.21 -2.13
C LEU A 335 -7.59 -7.29 -3.32
N PHE A 336 -7.99 -7.67 -4.54
CA PHE A 336 -7.81 -6.85 -5.73
C PHE A 336 -8.71 -5.61 -5.70
N LEU A 337 -9.96 -5.76 -5.23
CA LEU A 337 -10.90 -4.65 -5.13
C LEU A 337 -10.58 -3.70 -3.97
N SER A 338 -9.92 -4.19 -2.92
CA SER A 338 -9.63 -3.45 -1.68
C SER A 338 -8.84 -2.13 -1.89
N PRO A 339 -7.67 -2.11 -2.56
CA PRO A 339 -6.95 -0.84 -2.85
C PRO A 339 -7.71 0.12 -3.75
N LEU A 340 -8.62 -0.39 -4.58
CA LEU A 340 -9.46 0.44 -5.46
C LEU A 340 -10.56 1.15 -4.66
N LEU A 341 -11.09 0.53 -3.60
CA LEU A 341 -11.97 1.21 -2.65
C LEU A 341 -11.21 2.25 -1.83
N LEU A 342 -9.97 1.96 -1.42
CA LEU A 342 -9.12 2.96 -0.78
C LEU A 342 -8.90 4.20 -1.67
N MET A 343 -8.77 4.02 -2.99
CA MET A 343 -8.72 5.14 -3.94
C MET A 343 -9.96 6.05 -3.81
N LEU A 344 -11.16 5.48 -3.67
CA LEU A 344 -12.39 6.24 -3.47
C LEU A 344 -12.40 6.99 -2.13
N VAL A 345 -11.93 6.34 -1.05
CA VAL A 345 -11.75 6.98 0.26
C VAL A 345 -10.87 8.23 0.14
N GLN A 346 -9.74 8.12 -0.58
CA GLN A 346 -8.81 9.25 -0.78
C GLN A 346 -9.42 10.35 -1.65
N THR A 347 -10.12 9.98 -2.72
CA THR A 347 -10.78 10.93 -3.63
C THR A 347 -11.77 11.82 -2.89
N ALA A 348 -12.67 11.19 -2.12
CA ALA A 348 -13.65 11.94 -1.33
C ALA A 348 -13.03 12.56 -0.07
N GLY A 349 -12.05 11.89 0.56
CA GLY A 349 -11.35 12.36 1.75
C GLY A 349 -10.51 13.62 1.53
N ASN A 350 -10.00 13.86 0.31
CA ASN A 350 -9.31 15.12 -0.02
C ASN A 350 -10.21 16.35 0.16
N GLN A 351 -11.54 16.20 0.08
CA GLN A 351 -12.47 17.29 0.38
C GLN A 351 -12.34 17.76 1.84
N PHE A 352 -12.02 16.85 2.77
CA PHE A 352 -11.77 17.22 4.16
C PHE A 352 -10.52 18.10 4.32
N LEU A 353 -9.50 17.89 3.48
CA LEU A 353 -8.32 18.75 3.45
C LEU A 353 -8.66 20.14 2.90
N VAL A 354 -9.45 20.20 1.82
CA VAL A 354 -9.89 21.47 1.20
C VAL A 354 -10.65 22.34 2.20
N ILE A 355 -11.57 21.76 2.97
CA ILE A 355 -12.35 22.49 4.00
C ILE A 355 -11.62 22.63 5.35
N LYS A 356 -10.34 22.23 5.44
CA LYS A 356 -9.53 22.25 6.67
C LYS A 356 -10.09 21.41 7.85
N LYS A 357 -10.84 20.34 7.58
CA LYS A 357 -11.33 19.38 8.59
C LYS A 357 -10.71 17.99 8.38
N SER A 358 -9.40 17.94 8.22
CA SER A 358 -8.63 16.73 7.86
C SER A 358 -8.80 15.57 8.83
N TYR A 359 -9.16 15.83 10.09
CA TYR A 359 -9.40 14.82 11.13
C TYR A 359 -10.51 13.81 10.77
N TRP A 360 -11.45 14.15 9.88
CA TRP A 360 -12.47 13.20 9.42
C TRP A 360 -11.90 12.05 8.60
N SER A 361 -10.79 12.25 7.89
CA SER A 361 -10.15 11.21 7.07
C SER A 361 -9.66 10.02 7.93
N PRO A 362 -8.80 10.21 8.96
CA PRO A 362 -8.37 9.11 9.81
C PRO A 362 -9.52 8.51 10.63
N ILE A 363 -10.54 9.29 11.02
CA ILE A 363 -11.72 8.74 11.72
C ILE A 363 -12.45 7.74 10.82
N CYS A 364 -12.74 8.09 9.56
CA CYS A 364 -13.45 7.20 8.65
C CYS A 364 -12.65 5.91 8.37
N LEU A 365 -11.33 6.02 8.19
CA LEU A 365 -10.45 4.85 8.04
C LEU A 365 -10.42 3.99 9.30
N SER A 366 -10.38 4.61 10.49
CA SER A 366 -10.36 3.89 11.77
C SER A 366 -11.61 3.04 11.97
N VAL A 367 -12.79 3.56 11.59
CA VAL A 367 -14.04 2.78 11.63
C VAL A 367 -13.93 1.55 10.74
N GLY A 368 -13.36 1.69 9.53
CA GLY A 368 -13.12 0.57 8.63
C GLY A 368 -12.15 -0.47 9.19
N VAL A 369 -11.06 -0.04 9.85
CA VAL A 369 -10.11 -0.95 10.52
C VAL A 369 -10.83 -1.74 11.61
N VAL A 370 -11.62 -1.08 12.46
CA VAL A 370 -12.35 -1.75 13.54
C VAL A 370 -13.31 -2.80 12.98
N VAL A 371 -14.05 -2.48 11.92
CA VAL A 371 -14.93 -3.45 11.26
C VAL A 371 -14.14 -4.60 10.65
N ASN A 372 -13.02 -4.32 9.98
CA ASN A 372 -12.15 -5.36 9.44
C ASN A 372 -11.67 -6.34 10.52
N ILE A 373 -11.19 -5.84 11.66
CA ILE A 373 -10.70 -6.69 12.77
C ILE A 373 -11.83 -7.54 13.35
N ILE A 374 -13.01 -6.93 13.60
CA ILE A 374 -14.17 -7.65 14.14
C ILE A 374 -14.63 -8.73 13.16
N MET A 375 -14.77 -8.40 11.87
CA MET A 375 -15.17 -9.37 10.86
C MET A 375 -14.13 -10.47 10.68
N ASN A 376 -12.83 -10.15 10.68
CA ASN A 376 -11.77 -11.15 10.59
C ASN A 376 -11.91 -12.20 11.69
N PHE A 377 -12.18 -11.78 12.93
CA PHE A 377 -12.30 -12.69 14.06
C PHE A 377 -13.40 -13.74 13.87
N PHE A 378 -14.53 -13.36 13.26
CA PHE A 378 -15.63 -14.29 12.97
C PHE A 378 -15.42 -15.04 11.64
N MET A 379 -15.00 -14.35 10.59
CA MET A 379 -14.91 -14.90 9.25
C MET A 379 -13.72 -15.85 9.07
N ILE A 380 -12.60 -15.65 9.77
CA ILE A 380 -11.47 -16.59 9.72
C ILE A 380 -11.89 -17.95 10.30
N ARG A 381 -12.69 -17.96 11.37
CA ARG A 381 -13.19 -19.21 11.97
C ARG A 381 -14.16 -19.95 11.05
N ALA A 382 -15.00 -19.22 10.32
CA ALA A 382 -16.03 -19.80 9.47
C ALA A 382 -15.53 -20.17 8.05
N TYR A 383 -14.65 -19.35 7.46
CA TYR A 383 -14.27 -19.42 6.05
C TYR A 383 -12.75 -19.31 5.80
N GLY A 384 -11.92 -19.37 6.83
CA GLY A 384 -10.47 -19.33 6.72
C GLY A 384 -9.93 -18.05 6.05
N ILE A 385 -8.91 -18.21 5.20
CA ILE A 385 -8.26 -17.09 4.50
C ILE A 385 -9.20 -16.35 3.52
N ILE A 386 -10.22 -17.02 2.99
CA ILE A 386 -11.24 -16.38 2.14
C ILE A 386 -12.05 -15.40 2.97
N GLY A 387 -12.50 -15.83 4.15
CA GLY A 387 -13.18 -14.98 5.11
C GLY A 387 -12.34 -13.77 5.54
N CYS A 388 -11.03 -13.96 5.70
CA CYS A 388 -10.10 -12.86 5.97
C CYS A 388 -10.12 -11.81 4.85
N SER A 389 -9.94 -12.25 3.60
CA SER A 389 -9.91 -11.35 2.44
C SER A 389 -11.23 -10.58 2.24
N LEU A 390 -12.38 -11.20 2.54
CA LEU A 390 -13.69 -10.54 2.51
C LEU A 390 -13.83 -9.51 3.64
N SER A 391 -13.26 -9.77 4.82
CA SER A 391 -13.25 -8.83 5.95
C SER A 391 -12.44 -7.58 5.61
N THR A 392 -11.32 -7.72 4.90
CA THR A 392 -10.50 -6.59 4.39
C THR A 392 -11.27 -5.75 3.38
N LEU A 393 -11.91 -6.40 2.42
CA LEU A 393 -12.78 -5.72 1.46
C LEU A 393 -13.91 -4.96 2.17
N THR A 394 -14.52 -5.58 3.18
CA THR A 394 -15.62 -4.97 3.94
C THR A 394 -15.15 -3.78 4.77
N GLY A 395 -13.97 -3.84 5.39
CA GLY A 395 -13.39 -2.70 6.11
C GLY A 395 -13.15 -1.49 5.20
N TYR A 396 -12.65 -1.72 3.98
CA TYR A 396 -12.52 -0.64 2.99
C TYR A 396 -13.88 -0.15 2.47
N ALA A 397 -14.85 -1.04 2.24
CA ALA A 397 -16.20 -0.67 1.85
C ALA A 397 -16.89 0.22 2.91
N VAL A 398 -16.76 -0.13 4.19
CA VAL A 398 -17.25 0.69 5.31
C VAL A 398 -16.53 2.03 5.36
N SER A 399 -15.21 2.06 5.14
CA SER A 399 -14.46 3.33 5.05
C SER A 399 -15.01 4.24 3.95
N VAL A 400 -15.29 3.68 2.76
CA VAL A 400 -15.91 4.43 1.65
C VAL A 400 -17.30 4.93 2.04
N LEU A 401 -18.15 4.08 2.61
CA LEU A 401 -19.48 4.46 3.06
C LEU A 401 -19.43 5.60 4.07
N MET A 402 -18.55 5.52 5.07
CA MET A 402 -18.37 6.57 6.08
C MET A 402 -17.94 7.89 5.46
N VAL A 403 -16.92 7.88 4.58
CA VAL A 403 -16.49 9.10 3.89
C VAL A 403 -17.61 9.67 3.03
N VAL A 404 -18.35 8.85 2.29
CA VAL A 404 -19.48 9.28 1.45
C VAL A 404 -20.59 9.90 2.30
N ILE A 405 -20.95 9.29 3.43
CA ILE A 405 -21.98 9.83 4.34
C ILE A 405 -21.55 11.20 4.87
N VAL A 406 -20.33 11.33 5.38
CA VAL A 406 -19.83 12.57 5.97
C VAL A 406 -19.71 13.67 4.89
N THR A 407 -19.13 13.36 3.73
CA THR A 407 -18.99 14.33 2.64
C THR A 407 -20.33 14.74 2.03
N SER A 408 -21.29 13.82 1.91
CA SER A 408 -22.64 14.13 1.44
C SER A 408 -23.41 15.01 2.42
N LYS A 409 -23.30 14.75 3.74
CA LYS A 409 -23.88 15.61 4.78
C LYS A 409 -23.30 17.03 4.75
N MET A 410 -22.01 17.15 4.43
CA MET A 410 -21.35 18.46 4.25
C MET A 410 -21.59 19.09 2.86
N LYS A 411 -22.38 18.45 1.99
CA LYS A 411 -22.66 18.87 0.61
C LYS A 411 -21.41 18.97 -0.28
N LEU A 412 -20.35 18.22 0.05
CA LEU A 412 -19.07 18.17 -0.68
C LEU A 412 -19.00 17.07 -1.72
N LEU A 413 -19.98 16.16 -1.73
CA LEU A 413 -20.11 15.07 -2.67
C LEU A 413 -21.60 14.86 -3.00
N LYS A 414 -21.93 14.65 -4.27
CA LYS A 414 -23.29 14.37 -4.76
C LYS A 414 -23.26 13.18 -5.72
N LEU A 415 -23.68 12.03 -5.24
CA LEU A 415 -23.72 10.79 -6.03
C LEU A 415 -25.02 10.65 -6.81
N SER A 416 -24.90 10.26 -8.08
CA SER A 416 -26.00 9.90 -8.96
C SER A 416 -26.71 8.64 -8.49
N ASN A 417 -28.01 8.52 -8.82
CA ASN A 417 -28.78 7.32 -8.48
C ASN A 417 -28.27 6.09 -9.25
N ALA A 418 -27.77 6.28 -10.47
CA ALA A 418 -27.15 5.21 -11.26
C ALA A 418 -25.95 4.60 -10.52
N PHE A 419 -25.05 5.43 -9.97
CA PHE A 419 -23.89 4.96 -9.22
C PHE A 419 -24.28 4.17 -7.96
N LYS A 420 -25.30 4.63 -7.23
CA LYS A 420 -25.81 3.93 -6.05
C LYS A 420 -26.35 2.53 -6.40
N ILE A 421 -27.14 2.42 -7.47
CA ILE A 421 -27.67 1.14 -7.95
C ILE A 421 -26.53 0.21 -8.35
N ILE A 422 -25.56 0.69 -9.13
CA ILE A 422 -24.39 -0.10 -9.56
C ILE A 422 -23.58 -0.58 -8.34
N SER A 423 -23.42 0.27 -7.32
CA SER A 423 -22.70 -0.10 -6.09
C SER A 423 -23.42 -1.21 -5.32
N ILE A 424 -24.76 -1.18 -5.25
CA ILE A 424 -25.57 -2.24 -4.63
C ILE A 424 -25.45 -3.55 -5.42
N LEU A 425 -25.57 -3.49 -6.74
CA LEU A 425 -25.41 -4.67 -7.60
C LEU A 425 -24.01 -5.27 -7.45
N MET A 426 -22.98 -4.43 -7.31
CA MET A 426 -21.61 -4.86 -7.08
C MET A 426 -21.44 -5.62 -5.75
N VAL A 427 -22.12 -5.20 -4.68
CA VAL A 427 -22.17 -5.97 -3.42
C VAL A 427 -22.80 -7.34 -3.68
N GLY A 428 -23.87 -7.40 -4.47
CA GLY A 428 -24.48 -8.67 -4.89
C GLY A 428 -23.52 -9.58 -5.66
N VAL A 429 -22.72 -9.03 -6.59
CA VAL A 429 -21.68 -9.76 -7.33
C VAL A 429 -20.64 -10.35 -6.38
N VAL A 430 -20.14 -9.56 -5.42
CA VAL A 430 -19.16 -10.02 -4.42
C VAL A 430 -19.73 -11.14 -3.56
N LEU A 431 -20.98 -11.01 -3.11
CA LEU A 431 -21.65 -12.05 -2.32
C LEU A 431 -21.87 -13.34 -3.13
N CYS A 432 -22.29 -13.24 -4.39
CA CYS A 432 -22.47 -14.41 -5.25
C CYS A 432 -21.15 -15.11 -5.55
N LEU A 433 -20.06 -14.35 -5.71
CA LEU A 433 -18.71 -14.89 -5.83
C LEU A 433 -18.31 -15.65 -4.56
N PHE A 434 -18.60 -15.09 -3.38
CA PHE A 434 -18.29 -15.69 -2.09
C PHE A 434 -19.02 -17.00 -1.84
N PHE A 435 -20.33 -17.05 -2.11
CA PHE A 435 -21.13 -18.27 -1.98
C PHE A 435 -21.00 -19.24 -3.16
N LYS A 436 -20.09 -18.97 -4.11
CA LYS A 436 -19.85 -19.80 -5.31
C LYS A 436 -21.13 -20.04 -6.14
N LEU A 437 -22.03 -19.05 -6.20
CA LEU A 437 -23.29 -19.10 -6.94
C LEU A 437 -23.07 -18.75 -8.42
N HIS A 438 -22.41 -19.63 -9.17
CA HIS A 438 -21.91 -19.35 -10.52
C HIS A 438 -22.96 -18.84 -11.51
N LEU A 439 -24.16 -19.43 -11.55
CA LEU A 439 -25.23 -19.00 -12.47
C LEU A 439 -25.71 -17.58 -12.15
N ILE A 440 -25.98 -17.31 -10.87
CA ILE A 440 -26.46 -16.01 -10.39
C ILE A 440 -25.37 -14.95 -10.57
N LEU A 441 -24.10 -15.32 -10.36
CA LEU A 441 -22.94 -14.47 -10.59
C LEU A 441 -22.90 -13.99 -12.05
N CYS A 442 -23.03 -14.88 -13.03
CA CYS A 442 -23.05 -14.50 -14.45
C CYS A 442 -24.19 -13.52 -14.76
N VAL A 443 -25.40 -13.80 -14.27
CA VAL A 443 -26.56 -12.93 -14.46
C VAL A 443 -26.31 -11.55 -13.84
N LEU A 444 -25.86 -11.49 -12.59
CA LEU A 444 -25.58 -10.23 -11.91
C LEU A 444 -24.45 -9.44 -12.58
N VAL A 445 -23.41 -10.11 -13.06
CA VAL A 445 -22.33 -9.46 -13.82
C VAL A 445 -22.89 -8.83 -15.11
N CYS A 446 -23.73 -9.55 -15.86
CA CYS A 446 -24.38 -9.00 -17.05
C CYS A 446 -25.26 -7.80 -16.70
N VAL A 447 -26.06 -7.89 -15.64
CA VAL A 447 -26.91 -6.78 -15.17
C VAL A 447 -26.07 -5.58 -14.73
N CYS A 448 -24.97 -5.79 -14.00
CA CYS A 448 -24.01 -4.75 -13.62
C CYS A 448 -23.43 -4.03 -14.84
N VAL A 449 -22.96 -4.78 -15.83
CA VAL A 449 -22.37 -4.22 -17.06
C VAL A 449 -23.40 -3.44 -17.85
N LEU A 450 -24.63 -3.94 -17.97
CA LEU A 450 -25.73 -3.21 -18.62
C LEU A 450 -26.10 -1.94 -17.85
N ALA A 451 -26.17 -1.99 -16.51
CA ALA A 451 -26.44 -0.83 -15.68
C ALA A 451 -25.36 0.25 -15.83
N ILE A 452 -24.08 -0.15 -15.89
CA ILE A 452 -22.96 0.75 -16.18
C ILE A 452 -23.10 1.37 -17.57
N ALA A 453 -23.39 0.55 -18.59
CA ALA A 453 -23.53 1.00 -19.97
C ALA A 453 -24.68 2.00 -20.13
N LEU A 454 -25.84 1.74 -19.54
CA LEU A 454 -27.03 2.61 -19.60
C LEU A 454 -26.85 3.87 -18.76
N GLY A 455 -26.34 3.75 -17.53
CA GLY A 455 -26.17 4.88 -16.60
C GLY A 455 -25.20 5.93 -17.12
N TYR A 456 -24.17 5.50 -17.86
CA TYR A 456 -23.10 6.37 -18.36
C TYR A 456 -23.04 6.47 -19.89
N TRP A 457 -24.08 5.98 -20.60
CA TRP A 457 -24.17 5.99 -22.07
C TRP A 457 -23.94 7.38 -22.67
N ARG A 458 -24.52 8.41 -22.04
CA ARG A 458 -24.41 9.80 -22.51
C ARG A 458 -22.97 10.31 -22.45
N ASP A 459 -22.22 9.92 -21.43
CA ASP A 459 -20.82 10.32 -21.27
C ASP A 459 -19.91 9.52 -22.21
N VAL A 460 -20.16 8.22 -22.38
CA VAL A 460 -19.48 7.38 -23.38
C VAL A 460 -19.67 7.94 -24.80
N LYS A 461 -20.90 8.30 -25.17
CA LYS A 461 -21.21 8.91 -26.47
C LYS A 461 -20.45 10.22 -26.70
N LYS A 462 -20.32 11.08 -25.69
CA LYS A 462 -19.53 12.32 -25.77
C LYS A 462 -18.04 12.04 -25.99
N VAL A 463 -17.48 11.01 -25.35
CA VAL A 463 -16.08 10.61 -25.56
C VAL A 463 -15.87 10.09 -26.98
N LEU A 464 -16.75 9.22 -27.46
CA LEU A 464 -16.68 8.66 -28.82
C LEU A 464 -16.79 9.73 -29.92
N VAL A 465 -17.68 10.71 -29.74
CA VAL A 465 -17.82 11.84 -30.68
C VAL A 465 -16.58 12.72 -30.69
N ASN A 466 -15.98 13.00 -29.53
CA ASN A 466 -14.75 13.79 -29.45
C ASN A 466 -13.53 13.05 -30.01
N LEU A 467 -13.48 11.71 -29.92
CA LEU A 467 -12.44 10.90 -30.55
C LEU A 467 -12.58 10.90 -32.09
N LYS A 468 -13.82 10.88 -32.61
CA LYS A 468 -14.09 10.99 -34.04
C LYS A 468 -13.79 12.38 -34.63
N ARG A 469 -13.85 13.45 -33.83
CA ARG A 469 -13.49 14.83 -34.24
C ARG A 469 -11.99 15.12 -34.20
N LYS A 470 -11.17 14.20 -33.65
CA LYS A 470 -9.70 14.32 -33.54
C LYS A 470 -8.95 13.43 -34.55
N LYS A 471 -9.66 12.58 -35.29
CA LYS A 471 -9.21 12.06 -36.58
C LYS A 471 -9.72 13.02 -37.65
#